data_AF-A0A517T279-F1
#
_entry.id   AF-A0A517T279-F1
#
_cell.length_a   1.000
_cell.length_b   1.000
_cell.length_c   1.000
_cell.angle_alpha   90.00
_cell.angle_beta   90.00
_cell.angle_gamma   90.00
#
_symmetry.space_group_name_H-M   'P 1'
#
loop_
_entity.id
_entity.type
_entity.pdbx_description
1 polymer ?
#
loop_
_entity_poly.entity_id
_entity_poly.type
_entity_poly.pdbx_seq_one_letter_code
_entity_poly.pdbx_strand_id
1 'polypeptide(L)'
;MEDHPDRIPIEQCRHGRLYRLYSRNLNLGVYREDDHGFIGIRHKMGTRFLFTEFHWDTGPPHGTANPLEALCECPIERIDEYLERDEQRTYEDNTALFAWIEEQGTRLGINPESC
;
A
#
# COMPACT_ATOMS: atom_id res chain seq x y z
N MET A 1 17.37 -12.38 8.62
CA MET A 1 16.53 -12.03 7.46
C MET A 1 17.47 -11.42 6.46
N GLU A 2 17.65 -12.06 5.31
CA GLU A 2 18.60 -11.60 4.31
C GLU A 2 18.12 -10.27 3.73
N ASP A 3 19.07 -9.37 3.51
CA ASP A 3 18.89 -8.14 2.75
C ASP A 3 18.40 -8.55 1.35
N HIS A 4 17.19 -8.12 0.94
CA HIS A 4 16.71 -8.40 -0.42
C HIS A 4 17.39 -7.37 -1.36
N PRO A 5 18.39 -7.78 -2.18
CA PRO A 5 19.20 -6.85 -2.96
C PRO A 5 18.43 -6.14 -4.08
N ASP A 6 17.23 -6.64 -4.41
CA ASP A 6 16.39 -6.11 -5.49
C ASP A 6 15.28 -5.16 -5.01
N ARG A 7 15.25 -4.79 -3.71
CA ARG A 7 14.25 -3.83 -3.22
C ARG A 7 14.62 -2.40 -3.55
N ILE A 8 13.63 -1.59 -3.88
CA ILE A 8 13.76 -0.13 -3.95
C ILE A 8 13.94 0.38 -2.51
N PRO A 9 15.01 1.12 -2.19
CA PRO A 9 15.18 1.70 -0.85
C PRO A 9 14.08 2.70 -0.51
N ILE A 10 13.78 2.85 0.78
CA ILE A 10 12.77 3.79 1.27
C ILE A 10 12.96 5.22 0.75
N GLU A 11 14.21 5.69 0.66
CA GLU A 11 14.59 7.02 0.16
C GLU A 11 14.29 7.23 -1.33
N GLN A 12 14.05 6.17 -2.08
CA GLN A 12 13.69 6.21 -3.50
C GLN A 12 12.18 6.04 -3.72
N CYS A 13 11.42 5.76 -2.66
CA CYS A 13 9.97 5.71 -2.73
C CYS A 13 9.38 7.13 -2.78
N ARG A 14 8.40 7.35 -3.66
CA ARG A 14 7.80 8.67 -3.89
C ARG A 14 6.36 8.67 -3.41
N HIS A 15 6.01 9.67 -2.60
CA HIS A 15 4.64 9.87 -2.12
C HIS A 15 3.65 9.83 -3.30
N GLY A 16 2.54 9.11 -3.14
CA GLY A 16 1.50 9.02 -4.16
C GLY A 16 1.86 8.19 -5.38
N ARG A 17 2.93 7.40 -5.34
CA ARG A 17 3.26 6.47 -6.44
C ARG A 17 2.85 5.05 -6.09
N LEU A 18 2.32 4.33 -7.07
CA LEU A 18 1.97 2.92 -6.97
C LEU A 18 3.21 2.05 -7.20
N TYR A 19 3.37 1.03 -6.36
CA TYR A 19 4.46 0.09 -6.44
C TYR A 19 3.96 -1.35 -6.54
N ARG A 20 4.70 -2.18 -7.27
CA ARG A 20 4.64 -3.63 -7.12
C ARG A 20 5.45 -4.02 -5.88
N LEU A 21 4.85 -4.80 -5.01
CA LEU A 21 5.40 -5.18 -3.73
C LEU A 21 5.62 -6.70 -3.67
N TYR A 22 6.65 -7.10 -2.94
CA TYR A 22 6.71 -8.40 -2.29
C TYR A 22 6.54 -8.17 -0.78
N SER A 23 5.41 -8.61 -0.24
CA SER A 23 5.05 -8.37 1.16
C SER A 23 4.16 -9.48 1.71
N ARG A 24 3.74 -9.37 2.98
CA ARG A 24 2.89 -10.37 3.63
C ARG A 24 1.44 -10.25 3.18
N ASN A 25 0.92 -9.05 2.92
CA ASN A 25 -0.51 -8.84 2.63
C ASN A 25 -0.76 -8.16 1.29
N LEU A 26 0.23 -7.45 0.73
CA LEU A 26 0.05 -6.60 -0.45
C LEU A 26 0.99 -7.00 -1.59
N ASN A 27 0.48 -7.08 -2.80
CA ASN A 27 1.27 -7.13 -4.04
C ASN A 27 1.30 -5.77 -4.75
N LEU A 28 0.32 -4.90 -4.46
CA LEU A 28 0.25 -3.52 -4.94
C LEU A 28 -0.04 -2.58 -3.77
N GLY A 29 0.64 -1.43 -3.76
CA GLY A 29 0.34 -0.39 -2.78
C GLY A 29 0.87 0.98 -3.18
N VAL A 30 0.14 2.02 -2.79
CA VAL A 30 0.53 3.42 -2.99
C VAL A 30 1.40 3.85 -1.82
N TYR A 31 2.60 4.35 -2.11
CA TYR A 31 3.51 4.79 -1.06
C TYR A 31 3.03 6.09 -0.43
N ARG A 32 3.06 6.12 0.91
CA ARG A 32 2.80 7.29 1.73
C ARG A 32 4.06 7.62 2.52
N GLU A 33 4.55 8.83 2.31
CA GLU A 33 5.79 9.30 2.93
C GLU A 33 5.67 9.48 4.44
N ASP A 34 4.52 9.98 4.94
CA ASP A 34 4.30 10.32 6.35
C ASP A 34 4.53 9.16 7.33
N ASP A 35 4.23 7.93 6.92
CA ASP A 35 4.35 6.73 7.74
C ASP A 35 5.29 5.68 7.14
N HIS A 36 5.93 6.00 6.02
CA HIS A 36 6.81 5.09 5.28
C HIS A 36 6.13 3.76 4.93
N GLY A 37 4.84 3.82 4.62
CA GLY A 37 3.99 2.68 4.35
C GLY A 37 3.48 2.62 2.90
N PHE A 38 2.99 1.45 2.53
CA PHE A 38 2.24 1.25 1.30
C PHE A 38 0.80 0.94 1.62
N ILE A 39 -0.12 1.73 1.09
CA ILE A 39 -1.55 1.50 1.25
C ILE A 39 -2.03 0.65 0.09
N GLY A 40 -2.51 -0.55 0.40
CA GLY A 40 -3.01 -1.52 -0.58
C GLY A 40 -4.26 -2.23 -0.09
N ILE A 41 -4.74 -3.18 -0.90
CA ILE A 41 -5.92 -3.97 -0.56
C ILE A 41 -5.48 -5.25 0.14
N ARG A 42 -6.01 -5.47 1.34
CA ARG A 42 -5.83 -6.71 2.09
C ARG A 42 -7.13 -7.49 2.13
N HIS A 43 -7.04 -8.80 1.98
CA HIS A 43 -8.14 -9.72 2.22
C HIS A 43 -7.94 -10.45 3.56
N LYS A 44 -8.94 -10.41 4.43
CA LYS A 44 -8.96 -11.18 5.67
C LYS A 44 -10.40 -11.60 6.00
N MET A 45 -10.59 -12.89 6.31
CA MET A 45 -11.88 -13.45 6.75
C MET A 45 -13.06 -13.13 5.81
N GLY A 46 -12.82 -13.12 4.49
CA GLY A 46 -13.87 -12.82 3.50
C GLY A 46 -14.11 -11.32 3.26
N THR A 47 -13.36 -10.43 3.91
CA THR A 47 -13.49 -8.97 3.77
C THR A 47 -12.24 -8.38 3.13
N ARG A 48 -12.44 -7.46 2.18
CA ARG A 48 -11.37 -6.68 1.54
C ARG A 48 -11.45 -5.23 2.02
N PHE A 49 -10.32 -4.67 2.42
CA PHE A 49 -10.21 -3.31 2.95
C PHE A 49 -8.81 -2.74 2.69
N LEU A 50 -8.69 -1.41 2.78
CA LEU A 50 -7.38 -0.75 2.68
C LEU A 50 -6.55 -1.01 3.93
N PHE A 51 -5.26 -1.28 3.73
CA PHE A 51 -4.33 -1.62 4.78
C PHE A 51 -2.94 -1.08 4.45
N THR A 52 -2.26 -0.53 5.45
CA THR A 52 -0.89 -0.06 5.35
C THR A 52 0.07 -1.19 5.68
N GLU A 53 0.98 -1.49 4.75
CA GLU A 53 2.12 -2.34 5.01
C GLU A 53 3.41 -1.53 4.98
N PHE A 54 4.15 -1.54 6.10
CA PHE A 54 5.33 -0.69 6.25
C PHE A 54 6.51 -1.20 5.43
N HIS A 55 7.28 -0.26 4.90
CA HIS A 55 8.50 -0.54 4.15
C HIS A 55 9.48 -1.37 4.98
N TRP A 56 10.18 -2.31 4.37
CA TRP A 56 11.15 -3.19 5.04
C TRP A 56 12.17 -2.43 5.90
N ASP A 57 12.70 -1.33 5.36
CA ASP A 57 13.69 -0.47 6.05
C ASP A 57 13.16 0.18 7.35
N THR A 58 11.85 0.18 7.62
CA THR A 58 11.29 0.61 8.93
C THR A 58 11.66 -0.35 10.07
N GLY A 59 12.12 -1.55 9.72
CA GLY A 59 12.64 -2.55 10.65
C GLY A 59 11.57 -3.38 11.37
N PRO A 60 12.00 -4.42 12.11
CA PRO A 60 11.10 -5.25 12.90
C PRO A 60 10.40 -4.44 14.02
N PRO A 61 9.14 -4.78 14.36
CA PRO A 61 8.35 -5.94 13.93
C PRO A 61 7.42 -5.67 12.72
N HIS A 62 7.48 -4.48 12.13
CA HIS A 62 6.42 -3.97 11.24
C HIS A 62 6.81 -3.90 9.75
N GLY A 63 8.10 -3.78 9.42
CA GLY A 63 8.58 -3.72 8.04
C GLY A 63 8.50 -5.07 7.32
N THR A 64 7.56 -5.22 6.40
CA THR A 64 7.41 -6.43 5.57
C THR A 64 7.26 -6.14 4.08
N ALA A 65 7.02 -4.89 3.67
CA ALA A 65 6.91 -4.53 2.26
C ALA A 65 8.27 -4.29 1.61
N ASN A 66 8.57 -5.08 0.58
CA ASN A 66 9.71 -4.90 -0.31
C ASN A 66 9.20 -4.38 -1.66
N PRO A 67 9.30 -3.07 -1.95
CA PRO A 67 8.95 -2.55 -3.27
C PRO A 67 9.92 -3.06 -4.33
N LEU A 68 9.38 -3.63 -5.40
CA LEU A 68 10.14 -4.22 -6.51
C LEU A 68 10.17 -3.33 -7.74
N GLU A 69 9.09 -2.58 -7.98
CA GLU A 69 8.92 -1.79 -9.21
C GLU A 69 8.01 -0.59 -8.94
N ALA A 70 8.39 0.58 -9.44
CA ALA A 70 7.60 1.81 -9.37
C ALA A 70 6.75 1.97 -10.65
N LEU A 71 5.43 1.84 -10.54
CA LEU A 71 4.53 1.68 -11.67
C LEU A 71 4.04 3.03 -12.24
N CYS A 72 3.07 3.66 -11.58
CA CYS A 72 2.43 4.89 -12.03
C CYS A 72 2.10 5.83 -10.86
N GLU A 73 1.83 7.10 -11.17
CA GLU A 73 1.34 8.07 -10.19
C GLU A 73 -0.13 7.81 -9.86
N CYS A 74 -0.46 7.88 -8.59
CA CYS A 74 -1.82 7.78 -8.08
C CYS A 74 -2.49 9.16 -8.21
N PRO A 75 -3.65 9.26 -8.90
CA PRO A 75 -4.38 10.52 -9.03
C PRO A 75 -5.21 10.85 -7.78
N ILE A 76 -5.28 9.94 -6.80
CA ILE A 76 -6.06 10.11 -5.58
C ILE A 76 -5.21 10.88 -4.58
N GLU A 77 -5.60 12.11 -4.27
CA GLU A 77 -4.89 12.96 -3.30
C GLU A 77 -4.89 12.34 -1.89
N ARG A 78 -5.98 11.65 -1.55
CA ARG A 78 -6.16 11.06 -0.23
C ARG A 78 -5.60 9.66 -0.17
N ILE A 79 -4.46 9.52 0.48
CA ILE A 79 -3.74 8.25 0.64
C ILE A 79 -3.77 7.89 2.14
N ASP A 80 -4.86 7.28 2.58
CA ASP A 80 -5.04 6.76 3.95
C ASP A 80 -5.99 5.56 3.97
N GLU A 81 -5.98 4.80 5.08
CA GLU A 81 -6.91 3.68 5.32
C GLU A 81 -8.34 4.17 5.62
N TYR A 82 -8.48 5.25 6.40
CA TYR A 82 -9.76 5.75 6.92
C TYR A 82 -9.78 7.28 7.05
N LEU A 83 -10.98 7.88 6.93
CA LEU A 83 -11.25 9.29 7.24
C LEU A 83 -11.46 9.42 8.74
N GLU A 84 -10.75 10.31 9.42
CA GLU A 84 -11.22 10.86 10.70
C GLU A 84 -12.05 12.11 10.36
N ARG A 85 -13.38 11.95 10.25
CA ARG A 85 -14.29 13.09 10.18
C ARG A 85 -14.58 13.56 11.61
N ASP A 86 -13.79 14.53 12.07
CA ASP A 86 -13.98 15.31 13.30
C ASP A 86 -14.01 14.51 14.63
N GLU A 87 -14.07 15.26 15.75
CA GLU A 87 -14.10 14.80 17.16
C GLU A 87 -15.12 13.69 17.48
N GLN A 88 -15.97 13.32 16.50
CA GLN A 88 -17.04 12.34 16.58
C GLN A 88 -16.67 10.93 16.05
N ARG A 89 -15.42 10.70 15.59
CA ARG A 89 -14.90 9.37 15.17
C ARG A 89 -15.77 8.67 14.13
N THR A 90 -16.23 9.39 13.11
CA THR A 90 -16.90 8.74 11.96
C THR A 90 -15.86 8.31 10.94
N TYR A 91 -15.75 7.00 10.70
CA TYR A 91 -14.84 6.40 9.73
C TYR A 91 -15.55 6.27 8.38
N GLU A 92 -15.07 7.00 7.37
CA GLU A 92 -15.48 6.77 5.97
C GLU A 92 -14.36 6.04 5.22
N ASP A 93 -14.73 4.90 4.62
CA ASP A 93 -13.85 4.12 3.77
C ASP A 93 -13.33 4.98 2.60
N ASN A 94 -12.04 4.88 2.30
CA ASN A 94 -11.46 5.53 1.12
C ASN A 94 -11.75 4.71 -0.14
N THR A 95 -13.03 4.67 -0.53
CA THR A 95 -13.53 3.87 -1.65
C THR A 95 -12.90 4.25 -2.99
N ALA A 96 -12.50 5.52 -3.16
CA ALA A 96 -11.83 6.00 -4.36
C ALA A 96 -10.43 5.38 -4.52
N LEU A 97 -9.62 5.37 -3.46
CA LEU A 97 -8.31 4.73 -3.48
C LEU A 97 -8.44 3.21 -3.66
N PHE A 98 -9.40 2.59 -2.95
CA PHE A 98 -9.68 1.16 -3.09
C PHE A 98 -9.99 0.78 -4.54
N ALA A 99 -10.98 1.46 -5.14
CA ALA A 99 -11.41 1.18 -6.51
C ALA A 99 -10.28 1.41 -7.51
N TRP A 100 -9.48 2.46 -7.31
CA TRP A 100 -8.34 2.75 -8.19
C TRP A 100 -7.26 1.66 -8.12
N ILE A 101 -6.88 1.19 -6.93
CA ILE A 101 -5.88 0.11 -6.78
C ILE A 101 -6.40 -1.19 -7.41
N GLU A 102 -7.68 -1.50 -7.25
CA GLU A 102 -8.31 -2.66 -7.88
C GLU A 102 -8.30 -2.58 -9.42
N GLU A 103 -8.60 -1.40 -9.97
CA GLU A 103 -8.49 -1.14 -11.41
C GLU A 103 -7.05 -1.33 -11.92
N GLN A 104 -6.05 -0.81 -11.19
CA GLN A 104 -4.64 -0.99 -11.56
C GLN A 104 -4.22 -2.46 -11.51
N GLY A 105 -4.67 -3.22 -10.51
CA GLY A 105 -4.46 -4.66 -10.46
C GLY A 105 -5.00 -5.39 -11.69
N THR A 106 -6.24 -5.07 -12.08
CA THR A 106 -6.88 -5.62 -13.28
C THR A 106 -6.09 -5.27 -14.55
N ARG A 107 -5.72 -3.99 -14.69
CA ARG A 107 -5.00 -3.46 -15.85
C ARG A 107 -3.61 -4.09 -16.01
N LEU A 108 -2.91 -4.33 -14.91
CA LEU A 108 -1.55 -4.87 -14.90
C LEU A 108 -1.50 -6.40 -14.85
N GLY A 109 -2.64 -7.07 -14.65
CA GLY A 109 -2.69 -8.51 -14.44
C GLY A 109 -2.05 -8.95 -13.11
N ILE A 110 -2.12 -8.09 -12.09
CA ILE A 110 -1.54 -8.33 -10.75
C ILE A 110 -2.70 -8.38 -9.75
N ASN A 111 -2.81 -9.44 -8.96
CA ASN A 111 -3.74 -9.46 -7.83
C ASN A 111 -3.25 -8.48 -6.75
N PRO A 112 -4.00 -7.42 -6.37
CA PRO A 112 -3.50 -6.41 -5.43
C PRO A 112 -3.15 -6.93 -4.03
N GLU A 113 -3.85 -7.96 -3.59
CA GLU A 113 -3.64 -8.67 -2.32
C GLU A 113 -2.65 -9.82 -2.50
N SER A 114 -1.79 -10.05 -1.50
CA SER A 114 -0.98 -11.26 -1.41
C SER A 114 -1.86 -12.43 -0.96
N CYS A 115 -1.79 -13.55 -1.68
CA CYS A 115 -2.43 -14.80 -1.29
C CYS A 115 -1.75 -15.46 -0.08
#